data_AF-A0A7T7XRE1-F1
#
_entry.id   AF-A0A7T7XRE1-F1
#
_cell.length_a   1.000
_cell.length_b   1.000
_cell.length_c   1.000
_cell.angle_alpha   90.00
_cell.angle_beta   90.00
_cell.angle_gamma   90.00
#
_symmetry.space_group_name_H-M   'P 1'
#
loop_
_entity.id
_entity.type
_entity.pdbx_description
1 polymer ?
#
loop_
_entity_poly.entity_id
_entity_poly.type
_entity_poly.pdbx_seq_one_letter_code
_entity_poly.pdbx_strand_id
1 'polypeptide(L)'
;MARIKSALEIALEKTESVKSDKASISQYEAKQSGKRLANSYLENPELSLEAEIKKAPADQRDSLKEGLFDVLVSQIALPAGKDDEKRIAAVGKGLSVLIPDSRFSALYGQLTQALTQYLDETEQFEQMLKQQYGPKLRQKEEELSRRMGQQVRLDPFQDPEFVAFYNQNMGALKDRYQSAVDQVREEAQKLFASPGE
;
A
#
# COMPACT_ATOMS: atom_id res chain seq x y z
N MET A 1 -10.75 40.16 -39.58
CA MET A 1 -9.65 41.09 -39.25
C MET A 1 -8.83 40.46 -38.12
N ALA A 2 -7.63 39.95 -38.42
CA ALA A 2 -6.75 39.36 -37.41
C ALA A 2 -5.97 40.48 -36.72
N ARG A 3 -6.13 40.63 -35.39
CA ARG A 3 -5.35 41.59 -34.59
C ARG A 3 -3.90 41.09 -34.53
N ILE A 4 -2.97 41.88 -35.05
CA ILE A 4 -1.54 41.62 -34.93
C ILE A 4 -1.17 41.97 -33.48
N LYS A 5 -0.79 40.96 -32.69
CA LYS A 5 -0.37 41.14 -31.29
C LYS A 5 0.87 42.02 -31.22
N SER A 6 0.91 42.90 -30.22
CA SER A 6 2.05 43.79 -29.96
C SER A 6 3.25 42.99 -29.43
N ALA A 7 4.47 43.42 -29.74
CA ALA A 7 5.70 42.80 -29.24
C ALA A 7 5.74 42.74 -27.69
N LEU A 8 5.06 43.65 -27.00
CA LEU A 8 4.90 43.63 -25.54
C LEU A 8 3.97 42.50 -25.07
N GLU A 9 2.87 42.24 -25.79
CA GLU A 9 1.94 41.15 -25.48
C GLU A 9 2.60 39.79 -25.70
N ILE A 10 3.41 39.65 -26.77
CA ILE A 10 4.19 38.43 -27.04
C ILE A 10 5.28 38.23 -25.98
N ALA A 11 5.90 39.30 -25.49
CA ALA A 11 6.88 39.22 -24.41
C ALA A 11 6.22 38.82 -23.07
N LEU A 12 5.03 39.36 -22.76
CA LEU A 12 4.27 39.00 -21.57
C LEU A 12 3.81 37.54 -21.61
N GLU A 13 3.24 37.07 -22.73
CA GLU A 13 2.83 35.67 -22.92
C GLU A 13 4.01 34.70 -22.74
N LYS A 14 5.19 35.03 -23.29
CA LYS A 14 6.41 34.22 -23.11
C LYS A 14 6.92 34.21 -21.67
N THR A 15 6.79 35.33 -20.94
CA THR A 15 7.19 35.35 -19.52
C THR A 15 6.21 34.60 -18.63
N GLU A 16 4.94 34.61 -18.98
CA GLU A 16 3.88 33.87 -18.28
C GLU A 16 4.02 32.37 -18.52
N SER A 17 4.29 31.93 -19.75
CA SER A 17 4.55 30.52 -20.07
C SER A 17 5.78 29.98 -19.33
N VAL A 18 6.89 30.74 -19.31
CA VAL A 18 8.12 30.32 -18.61
C VAL A 18 7.95 30.33 -17.09
N LYS A 19 7.16 31.24 -16.52
CA LYS A 19 6.81 31.22 -15.09
C LYS A 19 5.92 30.03 -14.74
N SER A 20 4.93 29.72 -15.57
CA SER A 20 4.09 28.53 -15.43
C SER A 20 4.96 27.27 -15.44
N ASP A 21 5.87 27.15 -16.40
CA ASP A 21 6.75 25.98 -16.52
C ASP A 21 7.62 25.78 -15.27
N LYS A 22 8.19 26.86 -14.72
CA LYS A 22 8.98 26.79 -13.47
C LYS A 22 8.15 26.40 -12.26
N ALA A 23 6.93 26.93 -12.13
CA ALA A 23 6.03 26.57 -11.03
C ALA A 23 5.59 25.10 -11.13
N SER A 24 5.25 24.63 -12.33
CA SER A 24 4.88 23.23 -12.58
C SER A 24 6.03 22.26 -12.29
N ILE A 25 7.26 22.60 -12.69
CA ILE A 25 8.45 21.81 -12.37
C ILE A 25 8.66 21.76 -10.85
N SER A 26 8.56 22.91 -10.18
CA SER A 26 8.74 22.98 -8.73
C SER A 26 7.71 22.15 -7.95
N GLN A 27 6.44 22.16 -8.38
CA GLN A 27 5.39 21.32 -7.80
C GLN A 27 5.65 19.83 -8.04
N TYR A 28 6.07 19.46 -9.25
CA TYR A 28 6.45 18.09 -9.56
C TYR A 28 7.62 17.60 -8.69
N GLU A 29 8.66 18.41 -8.54
CA GLU A 29 9.81 18.10 -7.68
C GLU A 29 9.42 17.96 -6.21
N ALA A 30 8.55 18.84 -5.71
CA ALA A 30 7.99 18.74 -4.37
C ALA A 30 7.21 17.44 -4.19
N LYS A 31 6.39 17.03 -5.17
CA LYS A 31 5.70 15.74 -5.16
C LYS A 31 6.68 14.56 -5.14
N GLN A 32 7.73 14.57 -5.96
CA GLN A 32 8.76 13.53 -5.92
C GLN A 32 9.50 13.51 -4.58
N SER A 33 9.78 14.68 -3.99
CA SER A 33 10.37 14.78 -2.66
C SER A 33 9.47 14.19 -1.59
N GLY A 34 8.16 14.41 -1.71
CA GLY A 34 7.17 13.79 -0.85
C GLY A 34 7.20 12.27 -0.90
N LYS A 35 7.27 11.69 -2.09
CA LYS A 35 7.40 10.24 -2.27
C LYS A 35 8.65 9.68 -1.60
N ARG A 36 9.79 10.37 -1.74
CA ARG A 36 11.04 9.99 -1.08
C ARG A 36 10.92 10.06 0.44
N LEU A 37 10.32 11.13 0.97
CA LEU A 37 10.10 11.31 2.39
C LEU A 37 9.21 10.21 2.98
N ALA A 38 8.15 9.80 2.28
CA ALA A 38 7.33 8.66 2.70
C ALA A 38 8.13 7.36 2.80
N ASN A 39 8.99 7.06 1.82
CA ASN A 39 9.85 5.87 1.89
C ASN A 39 10.82 5.95 3.08
N SER A 40 11.48 7.09 3.28
CA SER A 40 12.38 7.29 4.44
C SER A 40 11.65 7.15 5.77
N TYR A 41 10.40 7.58 5.85
CA TYR A 41 9.55 7.40 7.03
C TYR A 41 9.18 5.92 7.26
N LEU A 42 8.86 5.17 6.20
CA LEU A 42 8.56 3.75 6.32
C LEU A 42 9.78 2.93 6.76
N GLU A 43 10.99 3.35 6.37
CA GLU A 43 12.26 2.78 6.84
C GLU A 43 12.58 3.18 8.30
N ASN A 44 12.24 4.40 8.70
CA ASN A 44 12.46 4.92 10.06
C ASN A 44 11.21 5.68 10.58
N PRO A 45 10.26 4.98 11.22
CA PRO A 45 9.00 5.57 11.68
C PRO A 45 9.12 6.60 12.81
N GLU A 46 10.33 6.79 13.39
CA GLU A 46 10.60 7.83 14.40
C GLU A 46 10.77 9.23 13.76
N LEU A 47 10.88 9.31 12.43
CA LEU A 47 10.92 10.56 11.69
C LEU A 47 9.57 11.30 11.81
N SER A 48 9.59 12.54 12.32
CA SER A 48 8.37 13.37 12.36
C SER A 48 8.04 13.94 10.97
N LEU A 49 6.99 13.40 10.36
CA LEU A 49 6.47 13.89 9.09
C LEU A 49 5.99 15.34 9.19
N GLU A 50 5.38 15.75 10.30
CA GLU A 50 4.93 17.13 10.53
C GLU A 50 6.10 18.11 10.46
N ALA A 51 7.23 17.76 11.09
CA ALA A 51 8.42 18.59 11.09
C ALA A 51 9.01 18.70 9.67
N GLU A 52 9.13 17.58 8.96
CA GLU A 52 9.65 17.58 7.59
C GLU A 52 8.75 18.34 6.61
N ILE A 53 7.42 18.20 6.72
CA ILE A 53 6.47 18.98 5.91
C ILE A 53 6.61 20.49 6.18
N LYS A 54 6.82 20.90 7.44
CA LYS A 54 6.96 22.32 7.81
C LYS A 54 8.24 22.96 7.26
N LYS A 55 9.30 22.18 7.05
CA LYS A 55 10.55 22.67 6.43
C LYS A 55 10.38 23.05 4.96
N ALA A 56 9.40 22.46 4.27
CA ALA A 56 9.13 22.78 2.87
C ALA A 56 8.50 24.18 2.72
N PRO A 57 8.80 24.90 1.60
CA PRO A 57 8.14 26.14 1.23
C PRO A 57 6.62 26.00 1.18
N ALA A 58 5.88 27.02 1.61
CA ALA A 58 4.43 26.94 1.77
C ALA A 58 3.69 26.59 0.47
N ASP A 59 4.17 27.11 -0.66
CA ASP A 59 3.70 26.87 -2.03
C ASP A 59 4.03 25.46 -2.57
N GLN A 60 4.90 24.71 -1.88
CA GLN A 60 5.28 23.33 -2.23
C GLN A 60 4.67 22.28 -1.28
N ARG A 61 4.15 22.69 -0.12
CA ARG A 61 3.66 21.77 0.92
C ARG A 61 2.55 20.86 0.44
N ASP A 62 1.63 21.36 -0.38
CA ASP A 62 0.50 20.56 -0.85
C ASP A 62 0.95 19.48 -1.83
N SER A 63 1.79 19.82 -2.81
CA SER A 63 2.39 18.83 -3.72
C SER A 63 3.25 17.81 -2.96
N LEU A 64 3.99 18.26 -1.93
CA LEU A 64 4.76 17.37 -1.08
C LEU A 64 3.85 16.39 -0.31
N LYS A 65 2.77 16.87 0.32
CA LYS A 65 1.79 16.02 1.00
C LYS A 65 1.12 15.03 0.04
N GLU A 66 0.82 15.45 -1.17
CA GLU A 66 0.26 14.58 -2.23
C GLU A 66 1.23 13.43 -2.55
N GLY A 67 2.53 13.72 -2.67
CA GLY A 67 3.56 12.71 -2.85
C GLY A 67 3.67 11.73 -1.67
N LEU A 68 3.56 12.23 -0.43
CA LEU A 68 3.53 11.36 0.76
C LEU A 68 2.30 10.45 0.73
N PHE A 69 1.14 11.05 0.48
CA PHE A 69 -0.14 10.36 0.46
C PHE A 69 -0.14 9.24 -0.57
N ASP A 70 0.29 9.51 -1.81
CA ASP A 70 0.40 8.52 -2.90
C ASP A 70 1.15 7.26 -2.44
N VAL A 71 2.28 7.43 -1.74
CA VAL A 71 3.08 6.31 -1.27
C VAL A 71 2.40 5.61 -0.10
N LEU A 72 1.98 6.34 0.94
CA LEU A 72 1.41 5.74 2.14
C LEU A 72 0.09 5.00 1.86
N VAL A 73 -0.80 5.55 1.03
CA VAL A 73 -2.07 4.89 0.69
C VAL A 73 -1.83 3.61 -0.11
N SER A 74 -0.78 3.55 -0.93
CA SER A 74 -0.40 2.34 -1.68
C SER A 74 0.08 1.20 -0.77
N GLN A 75 0.55 1.53 0.44
CA GLN A 75 1.01 0.55 1.43
C GLN A 75 -0.13 -0.05 2.27
N ILE A 76 -1.35 0.48 2.19
CA ILE A 76 -2.52 -0.16 2.79
C ILE A 76 -2.80 -1.42 1.99
N ALA A 77 -2.38 -2.59 2.45
CA ALA A 77 -2.51 -3.84 1.70
C ALA A 77 -2.70 -5.01 2.66
N LEU A 78 -3.10 -6.17 2.14
CA LEU A 78 -3.07 -7.41 2.92
C LEU A 78 -1.64 -7.72 3.35
N PRO A 79 -1.40 -8.03 4.64
CA PRO A 79 -0.07 -8.41 5.11
C PRO A 79 0.33 -9.76 4.54
N ALA A 80 1.62 -9.92 4.23
CA ALA A 80 2.20 -11.20 3.88
C ALA A 80 2.51 -12.05 5.13
N GLY A 81 2.69 -11.40 6.28
CA GLY A 81 3.00 -12.05 7.56
C GLY A 81 3.02 -11.06 8.71
N LYS A 82 3.29 -11.57 9.93
CA LYS A 82 3.31 -10.76 11.17
C LYS A 82 4.38 -9.67 11.17
N ASP A 83 5.44 -9.83 10.37
CA ASP A 83 6.50 -8.80 10.22
C ASP A 83 5.98 -7.48 9.62
N ASP A 84 4.82 -7.52 8.94
CA ASP A 84 4.20 -6.34 8.35
C ASP A 84 3.48 -5.44 9.36
N GLU A 85 3.25 -5.90 10.60
CA GLU A 85 2.50 -5.14 11.63
C GLU A 85 3.12 -3.76 11.90
N LYS A 86 4.45 -3.69 11.96
CA LYS A 86 5.17 -2.42 12.17
C LYS A 86 4.93 -1.45 11.01
N ARG A 87 4.95 -1.98 9.78
CA ARG A 87 4.70 -1.18 8.56
C ARG A 87 3.25 -0.68 8.56
N ILE A 88 2.28 -1.53 8.87
CA ILE A 88 0.85 -1.16 8.96
C ILE A 88 0.67 -0.04 9.99
N ALA A 89 1.24 -0.19 11.20
CA ALA A 89 1.15 0.84 12.22
C ALA A 89 1.79 2.17 11.78
N ALA A 90 2.95 2.12 11.10
CA ALA A 90 3.61 3.32 10.55
C ALA A 90 2.75 3.98 9.47
N VAL A 91 2.19 3.22 8.52
CA VAL A 91 1.31 3.74 7.46
C VAL A 91 0.10 4.45 8.06
N GLY A 92 -0.56 3.86 9.04
CA GLY A 92 -1.70 4.48 9.73
C GLY A 92 -1.32 5.81 10.38
N LYS A 93 -0.24 5.82 11.17
CA LYS A 93 0.27 7.04 11.82
C LYS A 93 0.59 8.12 10.78
N GLY A 94 1.31 7.76 9.72
CA GLY A 94 1.70 8.70 8.67
C GLY A 94 0.50 9.29 7.92
N LEU A 95 -0.52 8.47 7.63
CA LEU A 95 -1.75 8.94 7.00
C LEU A 95 -2.57 9.83 7.93
N SER A 96 -2.61 9.57 9.25
CA SER A 96 -3.27 10.44 10.22
C SER A 96 -2.63 11.83 10.31
N VAL A 97 -1.34 11.99 9.95
CA VAL A 97 -0.70 13.31 9.81
C VAL A 97 -1.27 14.10 8.64
N LEU A 98 -1.58 13.40 7.54
CA LEU A 98 -2.08 13.99 6.29
C LEU A 98 -3.59 14.19 6.31
N ILE A 99 -4.31 13.31 7.02
CA ILE A 99 -5.76 13.29 7.17
C ILE A 99 -6.07 13.46 8.66
N PRO A 100 -6.15 14.71 9.16
CA PRO A 100 -6.46 14.99 10.56
C PRO A 100 -7.97 14.80 10.85
N ASP A 101 -8.51 13.63 10.51
CA ASP A 101 -9.91 13.24 10.71
C ASP A 101 -9.99 12.02 11.65
N SER A 102 -10.79 12.16 12.71
CA SER A 102 -10.96 11.09 13.71
C SER A 102 -11.69 9.87 13.13
N ARG A 103 -12.53 10.05 12.11
CA ARG A 103 -13.24 8.96 11.41
C ARG A 103 -12.26 8.09 10.64
N PHE A 104 -11.29 8.70 9.96
CA PHE A 104 -10.22 7.96 9.29
C PHE A 104 -9.42 7.12 10.29
N SER A 105 -9.01 7.73 11.40
CA SER A 105 -8.22 7.05 12.43
C SER A 105 -8.98 5.85 13.04
N ALA A 106 -10.29 6.00 13.28
CA ALA A 106 -11.13 4.90 13.73
C ALA A 106 -11.27 3.79 12.69
N LEU A 107 -11.51 4.16 11.42
CA LEU A 107 -11.60 3.21 10.30
C LEU A 107 -10.30 2.44 10.09
N TYR A 108 -9.14 3.10 10.15
CA TYR A 108 -7.84 2.46 10.04
C TYR A 108 -7.56 1.51 11.21
N GLY A 109 -8.02 1.86 12.42
CA GLY A 109 -7.96 0.97 13.58
C GLY A 109 -8.76 -0.31 13.38
N GLN A 110 -9.96 -0.21 12.82
CA GLN A 110 -10.78 -1.38 12.45
C GLN A 110 -10.10 -2.24 11.38
N LEU A 111 -9.52 -1.60 10.35
CA LEU A 111 -8.73 -2.32 9.34
C LEU A 111 -7.55 -3.06 9.99
N THR A 112 -6.81 -2.42 10.88
CA THR A 112 -5.67 -3.05 11.56
C THR A 112 -6.10 -4.32 12.30
N GLN A 113 -7.23 -4.29 13.04
CA GLN A 113 -7.78 -5.48 13.70
C GLN A 113 -8.17 -6.56 12.69
N ALA A 114 -8.81 -6.17 11.57
CA ALA A 114 -9.17 -7.09 10.51
C ALA A 114 -7.92 -7.76 9.88
N LEU A 115 -6.83 -7.01 9.67
CA LEU A 115 -5.58 -7.55 9.11
C LEU A 115 -4.89 -8.52 10.09
N THR A 116 -4.95 -8.26 11.40
CA THR A 116 -4.49 -9.24 12.42
C THR A 116 -5.32 -10.52 12.35
N GLN A 117 -6.65 -10.39 12.29
CA GLN A 117 -7.54 -11.55 12.17
C GLN A 117 -7.28 -12.34 10.87
N TYR A 118 -7.01 -11.66 9.76
CA TYR A 118 -6.64 -12.28 8.50
C TYR A 118 -5.38 -13.15 8.62
N LEU A 119 -4.34 -12.68 9.34
CA LEU A 119 -3.13 -13.46 9.57
C LEU A 119 -3.41 -14.71 10.40
N ASP A 120 -4.20 -14.57 11.47
CA ASP A 120 -4.57 -15.69 12.34
C ASP A 120 -5.46 -16.71 11.61
N GLU A 121 -6.42 -16.25 10.81
CA GLU A 121 -7.28 -17.12 9.99
C GLU A 121 -6.47 -17.82 8.90
N THR A 122 -5.51 -17.14 8.26
CA THR A 122 -4.60 -17.75 7.28
C THR A 122 -3.76 -18.85 7.90
N GLU A 123 -3.20 -18.62 9.09
CA GLU A 123 -2.39 -19.60 9.81
C GLU A 123 -3.22 -20.84 10.20
N GLN A 124 -4.42 -20.63 10.76
CA GLN A 124 -5.34 -21.71 11.10
C GLN A 124 -5.80 -22.49 9.88
N PHE A 125 -6.10 -21.78 8.79
CA PHE A 125 -6.53 -22.37 7.54
C PHE A 125 -5.43 -23.26 6.94
N GLU A 126 -4.19 -22.80 6.93
CA GLU A 126 -3.03 -23.60 6.49
C GLU A 126 -2.84 -24.87 7.30
N GLN A 127 -2.95 -24.78 8.63
CA GLN A 127 -2.85 -25.94 9.51
C GLN A 127 -3.95 -26.96 9.24
N MET A 128 -5.20 -26.49 9.12
CA MET A 128 -6.33 -27.33 8.77
C MET A 128 -6.11 -28.03 7.42
N LEU A 129 -5.65 -27.30 6.40
CA LEU A 129 -5.42 -27.85 5.06
C LEU A 129 -4.32 -28.91 5.06
N LYS A 130 -3.22 -28.67 5.78
CA LYS A 130 -2.13 -29.64 5.96
C LYS A 130 -2.62 -30.91 6.63
N GLN A 131 -3.49 -30.82 7.64
CA GLN A 131 -4.07 -31.99 8.30
C GLN A 131 -4.99 -32.78 7.36
N GLN A 132 -5.85 -32.10 6.60
CA GLN A 132 -6.75 -32.74 5.65
C GLN A 132 -6.01 -33.40 4.48
N TYR A 133 -4.92 -32.79 4.00
CA TYR A 133 -4.13 -33.31 2.87
C TYR A 133 -3.07 -34.34 3.28
N GLY A 134 -2.65 -34.35 4.55
CA GLY A 134 -1.61 -35.23 5.08
C GLY A 134 -1.72 -36.72 4.69
N PRO A 135 -2.92 -37.34 4.70
CA PRO A 135 -3.09 -38.72 4.23
C PRO A 135 -2.74 -38.90 2.74
N LYS A 136 -3.16 -37.98 1.87
CA LYS A 136 -2.85 -38.04 0.43
C LYS A 136 -1.37 -37.82 0.15
N LEU A 137 -0.74 -36.88 0.87
CA LEU A 137 0.69 -36.62 0.74
C LEU A 137 1.53 -37.86 1.10
N ARG A 138 1.21 -38.52 2.23
CA ARG A 138 1.90 -39.75 2.66
C ARG A 138 1.78 -40.87 1.63
N GLN A 139 0.60 -41.04 1.03
CA GLN A 139 0.41 -42.03 -0.05
C GLN A 139 1.33 -41.73 -1.25
N LYS A 140 1.42 -40.47 -1.69
CA LYS A 140 2.35 -40.07 -2.77
C LYS A 140 3.82 -40.27 -2.40
N GLU A 141 4.21 -39.92 -1.17
CA GLU A 141 5.57 -40.13 -0.65
C GLU A 141 5.95 -41.62 -0.67
N GLU A 142 5.06 -42.51 -0.23
CA GLU A 142 5.28 -43.96 -0.24
C GLU A 142 5.41 -44.51 -1.67
N GLU A 143 4.55 -44.09 -2.59
CA GLU A 143 4.60 -44.52 -3.98
C GLU A 143 5.90 -44.09 -4.68
N LEU A 144 6.32 -42.84 -4.48
CA LEU A 144 7.59 -42.34 -5.00
C LEU A 144 8.78 -43.06 -4.38
N SER A 145 8.73 -43.32 -3.07
CA SER A 145 9.80 -44.02 -2.37
C SER A 145 10.00 -45.43 -2.91
N ARG A 146 8.89 -46.15 -3.20
CA ARG A 146 8.94 -47.49 -3.82
C ARG A 146 9.52 -47.46 -5.22
N ARG A 147 9.19 -46.44 -6.02
CA ARG A 147 9.68 -46.30 -7.40
C ARG A 147 11.16 -45.91 -7.47
N MET A 148 11.62 -45.05 -6.56
CA MET A 148 12.99 -44.53 -6.54
C MET A 148 13.95 -45.37 -5.70
N GLY A 149 13.44 -46.30 -4.88
CA GLY A 149 14.26 -47.13 -3.99
C GLY A 149 14.89 -46.36 -2.82
N GLN A 150 14.44 -45.13 -2.55
CA GLN A 150 14.92 -44.27 -1.47
C GLN A 150 13.75 -43.53 -0.83
N GLN A 151 13.88 -43.14 0.44
CA GLN A 151 12.83 -42.41 1.13
C GLN A 151 12.67 -41.00 0.57
N VAL A 152 11.47 -40.69 0.06
CA VAL A 152 11.09 -39.36 -0.44
C VAL A 152 10.21 -38.68 0.58
N ARG A 153 10.49 -37.40 0.86
CA ARG A 153 9.65 -36.54 1.69
C ARG A 153 9.30 -35.30 0.87
N LEU A 154 8.01 -35.02 0.74
CA LEU A 154 7.49 -33.94 -0.07
C LEU A 154 7.04 -32.79 0.83
N ASP A 155 7.38 -31.56 0.45
CA ASP A 155 6.68 -30.40 0.97
C ASP A 155 5.29 -30.34 0.32
N PRO A 156 4.18 -30.16 1.08
CA PRO A 156 2.86 -29.95 0.49
C PRO A 156 2.83 -28.90 -0.63
N PHE A 157 3.60 -27.81 -0.51
CA PHE A 157 3.63 -26.74 -1.52
C PHE A 157 4.40 -27.11 -2.80
N GLN A 158 5.06 -28.27 -2.84
CA GLN A 158 5.64 -28.84 -4.06
C GLN A 158 4.63 -29.69 -4.86
N ASP A 159 3.45 -29.97 -4.29
CA ASP A 159 2.39 -30.72 -4.95
C ASP A 159 1.39 -29.79 -5.66
N PRO A 160 1.27 -29.83 -7.00
CA PRO A 160 0.34 -28.99 -7.75
C PRO A 160 -1.12 -29.14 -7.32
N GLU A 161 -1.52 -30.33 -6.87
CA GLU A 161 -2.90 -30.56 -6.40
C GLU A 161 -3.15 -29.84 -5.07
N PHE A 162 -2.17 -29.85 -4.17
CA PHE A 162 -2.26 -29.12 -2.91
C PHE A 162 -2.28 -27.61 -3.16
N VAL A 163 -1.41 -27.11 -4.05
CA VAL A 163 -1.39 -25.69 -4.41
C VAL A 163 -2.71 -25.24 -5.04
N ALA A 164 -3.29 -26.04 -5.94
CA ALA A 164 -4.60 -25.74 -6.53
C ALA A 164 -5.71 -25.70 -5.45
N PHE A 165 -5.72 -26.70 -4.56
CA PHE A 165 -6.67 -26.76 -3.46
C PHE A 165 -6.52 -25.60 -2.47
N TYR A 166 -5.28 -25.25 -2.11
CA TYR A 166 -4.95 -24.11 -1.27
C TYR A 166 -5.44 -22.80 -1.90
N ASN A 167 -5.08 -22.54 -3.16
CA ASN A 167 -5.46 -21.31 -3.85
C ASN A 167 -6.98 -21.14 -3.98
N GLN A 168 -7.70 -22.23 -4.29
CA GLN A 168 -9.16 -22.19 -4.42
C GLN A 168 -9.86 -21.77 -3.13
N ASN A 169 -9.39 -22.27 -1.98
CA ASN A 169 -10.01 -21.98 -0.70
C ASN A 169 -9.50 -20.66 -0.08
N MET A 170 -8.24 -20.31 -0.32
CA MET A 170 -7.62 -19.07 0.17
C MET A 170 -8.16 -17.83 -0.55
N GLY A 171 -8.62 -17.97 -1.81
CA GLY A 171 -9.18 -16.87 -2.59
C GLY A 171 -10.32 -16.16 -1.89
N ALA A 172 -11.33 -16.90 -1.42
CA ALA A 172 -12.49 -16.32 -0.75
C ALA A 172 -12.12 -15.57 0.56
N LEU A 173 -11.14 -16.09 1.31
CA LEU A 173 -10.63 -15.41 2.50
C LEU A 173 -9.97 -14.08 2.10
N LYS A 174 -9.06 -14.12 1.14
CA LYS A 174 -8.36 -12.92 0.64
C LYS A 174 -9.32 -11.86 0.11
N ASP A 175 -10.31 -12.25 -0.69
CA ASP A 175 -11.26 -11.33 -1.32
C ASP A 175 -12.08 -10.54 -0.26
N ARG A 176 -12.47 -11.22 0.82
CA ARG A 176 -13.19 -10.59 1.94
C ARG A 176 -12.36 -9.49 2.60
N TYR A 177 -11.10 -9.75 2.89
CA TYR A 177 -10.22 -8.76 3.52
C TYR A 177 -9.72 -7.70 2.55
N GLN A 178 -9.55 -8.05 1.27
CA GLN A 178 -9.19 -7.10 0.21
C GLN A 178 -10.26 -6.02 0.08
N SER A 179 -11.53 -6.38 0.18
CA SER A 179 -12.63 -5.40 0.18
C SER A 179 -12.52 -4.38 1.32
N ALA A 180 -12.07 -4.80 2.51
CA ALA A 180 -11.83 -3.88 3.63
C ALA A 180 -10.63 -2.95 3.37
N VAL A 181 -9.55 -3.48 2.79
CA VAL A 181 -8.39 -2.68 2.36
C VAL A 181 -8.82 -1.62 1.35
N ASP A 182 -9.60 -2.01 0.34
CA ASP A 182 -10.04 -1.11 -0.73
C ASP A 182 -10.97 -0.03 -0.20
N GLN A 183 -11.90 -0.38 0.71
CA GLN A 183 -12.77 0.59 1.38
C GLN A 183 -11.96 1.67 2.11
N VAL A 184 -10.92 1.29 2.87
CA VAL A 184 -10.09 2.26 3.59
C VAL A 184 -9.26 3.11 2.63
N ARG A 185 -8.74 2.54 1.53
CA ARG A 185 -8.03 3.31 0.51
C ARG A 185 -8.94 4.36 -0.15
N GLU A 186 -10.16 3.98 -0.52
CA GLU A 186 -11.13 4.89 -1.11
C GLU A 186 -11.50 6.02 -0.14
N GLU A 187 -11.76 5.69 1.13
CA GLU A 187 -12.09 6.70 2.15
C GLU A 187 -10.90 7.63 2.42
N ALA A 188 -9.68 7.09 2.47
CA ALA A 188 -8.46 7.90 2.58
C ALA A 188 -8.33 8.90 1.42
N GLN A 189 -8.59 8.45 0.18
CA GLN A 189 -8.56 9.31 -1.00
C GLN A 189 -9.61 10.42 -0.93
N LYS A 190 -10.85 10.09 -0.54
CA LYS A 190 -11.94 11.07 -0.39
C LYS A 190 -11.59 12.14 0.65
N LEU A 191 -11.15 11.71 1.83
CA LEU A 191 -10.82 12.61 2.94
C LEU A 191 -9.57 13.44 2.65
N PHE A 192 -8.58 12.89 1.95
CA PHE A 192 -7.40 13.65 1.54
C PHE A 192 -7.71 14.68 0.46
N ALA A 193 -8.60 14.36 -0.49
CA ALA A 193 -9.02 15.30 -1.54
C ALA A 193 -10.00 16.37 -1.04
N SER A 194 -10.69 16.13 0.07
CA SER A 194 -11.62 17.07 0.71
C SER A 194 -11.16 17.41 2.14
N PRO A 195 -10.01 18.07 2.33
CA PRO A 195 -9.51 18.43 3.65
C PRO A 195 -10.35 19.59 4.22
N GLY A 196 -11.55 19.27 4.72
CA GLY A 196 -12.46 20.20 5.41
C GLY A 196 -13.34 21.05 4.48
N GLU A 197 -14.65 20.80 4.56
CA GLU A 197 -15.58 21.91 4.85
C GLU A 197 -15.38 22.37 6.31
#